data_AF-A0A7S0LCA9-F1
#
_entry.id   AF-A0A7S0LCA9-F1
#
_cell.length_a   1.000
_cell.length_b   1.000
_cell.length_c   1.000
_cell.angle_alpha   90.00
_cell.angle_beta   90.00
_cell.angle_gamma   90.00
#
_symmetry.space_group_name_H-M   'P 1'
#
loop_
_entity.id
_entity.type
_entity.pdbx_description
1 polymer ?
#
loop_
_entity_poly.entity_id
_entity_poly.type
_entity_poly.pdbx_seq_one_letter_code
_entity_poly.pdbx_strand_id
1 'polypeptide(L)'
;KNRAAARMLRDLEAPGALVQAARAVSTPQNEVIFMATGPDATSLEMLDNSLVSAASVKLRQNVLLLADSLETCEGIPSQPCYWSSRILANPPSDTMTTRKFWDWRFKFYFIKKLYIARLVLAGFGVLQIDTDTVWQHDPFPMIRLMAAKSSIVVMRDMGLVNAGIIFARPGSPAAQRILDDVAWRVQLMQNHPEVIPRLVPFAAKLQPPYYGNSDDQSLLNDVITSAVLHNATFLGSTARYEAKNKYNSNPNAPVWDSLSESKLQIQQQRQLHRKSQSAHVQIPWVGGKSVRYTILPISGDDSVALAPRALFAHLPYSEANAITHLTAARGFKAKVRQLKSINKWNPAGLGSPAPHAAAPARDSPYPRPQGSDGGGATASTFARWPKATARAAAFLG
;
A
#
# COMPACT_ATOMS: atom_id res chain seq x y z
N LYS A 1 -34.81 -4.38 -13.00
CA LYS A 1 -34.79 -5.08 -11.68
C LYS A 1 -33.52 -5.90 -11.48
N ASN A 2 -33.10 -6.78 -12.42
CA ASN A 2 -31.88 -7.60 -12.26
C ASN A 2 -30.56 -6.82 -12.21
N ARG A 3 -30.45 -5.68 -12.90
CA ARG A 3 -29.24 -4.84 -12.91
C ARG A 3 -28.99 -4.09 -11.59
N ALA A 4 -30.06 -3.70 -10.89
CA ALA A 4 -29.97 -3.03 -9.59
C ALA A 4 -29.55 -4.02 -8.47
N ALA A 5 -30.13 -5.23 -8.47
CA ALA A 5 -29.73 -6.30 -7.55
C ALA A 5 -28.27 -6.74 -7.79
N ALA A 6 -27.85 -6.88 -9.05
CA ALA A 6 -26.45 -7.18 -9.39
C ALA A 6 -25.49 -6.06 -8.97
N ARG A 7 -25.92 -4.78 -9.02
CA ARG A 7 -25.12 -3.64 -8.53
C ARG A 7 -24.99 -3.63 -7.01
N MET A 8 -26.05 -3.97 -6.28
CA MET A 8 -26.00 -4.11 -4.81
C MET A 8 -25.07 -5.24 -4.36
N LEU A 9 -25.00 -6.35 -5.10
CA LEU A 9 -24.09 -7.46 -4.79
C LEU A 9 -22.60 -7.13 -4.99
N ARG A 10 -22.28 -6.00 -5.65
CA ARG A 10 -20.90 -5.53 -5.80
C ARG A 10 -20.47 -4.56 -4.71
N ASP A 11 -21.39 -4.10 -3.86
CA ASP A 11 -21.07 -3.36 -2.64
C ASP A 11 -20.71 -4.34 -1.52
N LEU A 12 -19.47 -4.29 -1.04
CA LEU A 12 -18.99 -5.18 0.02
C LEU A 12 -19.64 -4.94 1.38
N GLU A 13 -20.39 -3.84 1.54
CA GLU A 13 -21.22 -3.59 2.73
C GLU A 13 -22.57 -4.30 2.70
N ALA A 14 -23.02 -4.80 1.55
CA ALA A 14 -24.25 -5.59 1.51
C ALA A 14 -24.11 -6.86 2.37
N PRO A 15 -25.18 -7.31 3.06
CA PRO A 15 -25.12 -8.45 3.97
C PRO A 15 -24.48 -9.69 3.33
N GLY A 16 -23.35 -10.14 3.89
CA GLY A 16 -22.61 -11.32 3.42
C GLY A 16 -21.78 -11.11 2.15
N ALA A 17 -21.84 -9.94 1.49
CA ALA A 17 -21.18 -9.70 0.20
C ALA A 17 -19.66 -9.85 0.27
N LEU A 18 -19.01 -9.32 1.33
CA LEU A 18 -17.56 -9.47 1.53
C LEU A 18 -17.11 -10.94 1.56
N VAL A 19 -17.83 -11.79 2.31
CA VAL A 19 -17.50 -13.21 2.42
C VAL A 19 -17.80 -13.94 1.11
N GLN A 20 -18.91 -13.63 0.44
CA GLN A 20 -19.24 -14.23 -0.86
C GLN A 20 -18.22 -13.86 -1.93
N ALA A 21 -17.79 -12.59 -1.99
CA ALA A 21 -16.74 -12.11 -2.88
C ALA A 21 -15.42 -12.86 -2.64
N ALA A 22 -15.02 -13.01 -1.38
CA ALA A 22 -13.82 -13.77 -1.01
C ALA A 22 -13.90 -15.24 -1.42
N ARG A 23 -15.04 -15.91 -1.18
CA ARG A 23 -15.26 -17.31 -1.62
C ARG A 23 -15.16 -17.48 -3.13
N ALA A 24 -15.63 -16.52 -3.90
CA ALA A 24 -15.61 -16.58 -5.36
C ALA A 24 -14.20 -16.58 -5.94
N VAL A 25 -13.22 -16.05 -5.21
CA VAL A 25 -11.83 -15.92 -5.66
C VAL A 25 -10.84 -16.73 -4.80
N SER A 26 -11.25 -17.34 -3.70
CA SER A 26 -10.30 -18.00 -2.80
C SER A 26 -9.59 -19.20 -3.42
N THR A 27 -8.34 -19.46 -3.01
CA THR A 27 -7.65 -20.72 -3.28
C THR A 27 -8.34 -21.89 -2.57
N PRO A 28 -8.02 -23.16 -2.90
CA PRO A 28 -8.50 -24.30 -2.12
C PRO A 28 -8.09 -24.29 -0.64
N GLN A 29 -7.14 -23.44 -0.25
CA GLN A 29 -6.72 -23.24 1.14
C GLN A 29 -7.41 -22.02 1.79
N ASN A 30 -8.49 -21.50 1.20
CA ASN A 30 -9.19 -20.28 1.63
C ASN A 30 -8.30 -19.03 1.63
N GLU A 31 -7.35 -18.93 0.70
CA GLU A 31 -6.47 -17.76 0.59
C GLU A 31 -6.98 -16.78 -0.48
N VAL A 32 -6.94 -15.48 -0.22
CA VAL A 32 -7.40 -14.41 -1.10
C VAL A 32 -6.33 -13.34 -1.23
N ILE A 33 -6.14 -12.81 -2.43
CA ILE A 33 -5.32 -11.62 -2.67
C ILE A 33 -6.24 -10.41 -2.67
N PHE A 34 -6.01 -9.45 -1.80
CA PHE A 34 -6.81 -8.23 -1.69
C PHE A 34 -6.06 -7.05 -2.31
N MET A 35 -6.60 -6.49 -3.39
CA MET A 35 -6.04 -5.32 -4.09
C MET A 35 -7.05 -4.17 -4.10
N ALA A 36 -6.55 -2.93 -4.11
CA ALA A 36 -7.38 -1.75 -4.26
C ALA A 36 -6.88 -0.84 -5.38
N THR A 37 -7.80 -0.23 -6.14
CA THR A 37 -7.47 0.72 -7.21
C THR A 37 -8.33 1.98 -7.14
N GLY A 38 -7.79 3.08 -7.67
CA GLY A 38 -8.52 4.34 -7.87
C GLY A 38 -8.96 4.56 -9.32
N PRO A 39 -9.60 5.70 -9.60
CA PRO A 39 -10.20 6.03 -10.88
C PRO A 39 -9.21 6.60 -11.90
N ASP A 40 -8.02 7.02 -11.47
CA ASP A 40 -7.07 7.69 -12.36
C ASP A 40 -6.35 6.69 -13.28
N ALA A 41 -6.02 7.15 -14.51
CA ALA A 41 -5.39 6.32 -15.53
C ALA A 41 -4.09 5.65 -15.06
N THR A 42 -3.30 6.34 -14.24
CA THR A 42 -2.05 5.81 -13.69
C THR A 42 -2.31 4.60 -12.78
N SER A 43 -3.32 4.67 -11.91
CA SER A 43 -3.71 3.57 -11.03
C SER A 43 -4.27 2.39 -11.80
N LEU A 44 -5.07 2.65 -12.82
CA LEU A 44 -5.61 1.61 -13.70
C LEU A 44 -4.51 0.91 -14.50
N GLU A 45 -3.55 1.65 -15.06
CA GLU A 45 -2.38 1.06 -15.75
C GLU A 45 -1.52 0.20 -14.81
N MET A 46 -1.32 0.63 -13.55
CA MET A 46 -0.60 -0.16 -12.54
C MET A 46 -1.37 -1.43 -12.16
N LEU A 47 -2.69 -1.30 -11.93
CA LEU A 47 -3.56 -2.44 -11.67
C LEU A 47 -3.47 -3.46 -12.81
N ASP A 48 -3.61 -3.03 -14.05
CA ASP A 48 -3.56 -3.91 -15.21
C ASP A 48 -2.24 -4.67 -15.27
N ASN A 49 -1.12 -3.97 -15.04
CA ASN A 49 0.19 -4.63 -15.00
C ASN A 49 0.32 -5.63 -13.83
N SER A 50 -0.21 -5.28 -12.65
CA SER A 50 -0.29 -6.19 -11.50
C SER A 50 -1.10 -7.43 -11.82
N LEU A 51 -2.25 -7.29 -12.48
CA LEU A 51 -3.11 -8.40 -12.86
C LEU A 51 -2.48 -9.28 -13.97
N VAL A 52 -1.74 -8.70 -14.91
CA VAL A 52 -0.97 -9.44 -15.92
C VAL A 52 0.14 -10.25 -15.26
N SER A 53 0.92 -9.64 -14.37
CA SER A 53 1.99 -10.35 -13.67
C SER A 53 1.42 -11.43 -12.72
N ALA A 54 0.32 -11.16 -12.01
CA ALA A 54 -0.39 -12.18 -11.21
C ALA A 54 -0.88 -13.34 -12.08
N ALA A 55 -1.35 -13.08 -13.31
CA ALA A 55 -1.75 -14.13 -14.25
C ALA A 55 -0.57 -15.03 -14.64
N SER A 56 0.62 -14.46 -14.81
CA SER A 56 1.83 -15.22 -15.16
C SER A 56 2.23 -16.27 -14.12
N VAL A 57 1.79 -16.10 -12.87
CA VAL A 57 1.99 -17.04 -11.76
C VAL A 57 0.69 -17.76 -11.35
N LYS A 58 -0.36 -17.70 -12.20
CA LYS A 58 -1.67 -18.34 -11.97
C LYS A 58 -2.38 -17.89 -10.68
N LEU A 59 -2.22 -16.63 -10.29
CA LEU A 59 -2.87 -16.04 -9.10
C LEU A 59 -3.95 -15.01 -9.43
N ARG A 60 -4.12 -14.68 -10.71
CA ARG A 60 -5.08 -13.64 -11.15
C ARG A 60 -6.51 -13.94 -10.71
N GLN A 61 -6.94 -15.19 -10.79
CA GLN A 61 -8.27 -15.62 -10.35
C GLN A 61 -8.48 -15.53 -8.83
N ASN A 62 -7.40 -15.31 -8.07
CA ASN A 62 -7.42 -15.19 -6.62
C ASN A 62 -7.47 -13.75 -6.10
N VAL A 63 -7.66 -12.78 -7.00
CA VAL A 63 -7.68 -11.35 -6.66
C VAL A 63 -9.11 -10.88 -6.39
N LEU A 64 -9.38 -10.49 -5.14
CA LEU A 64 -10.51 -9.65 -4.76
C LEU A 64 -10.09 -8.19 -4.99
N LEU A 65 -10.66 -7.57 -6.02
CA LEU A 65 -10.39 -6.20 -6.40
C LEU A 65 -11.43 -5.24 -5.82
N LEU A 66 -10.97 -4.28 -5.02
CA LEU A 66 -11.77 -3.17 -4.52
C LEU A 66 -11.48 -1.89 -5.32
N ALA A 67 -12.49 -1.25 -5.89
CA ALA A 67 -12.38 0.10 -6.43
C ALA A 67 -12.99 1.14 -5.48
N ASP A 68 -12.72 2.41 -5.77
CA ASP A 68 -13.14 3.53 -4.93
C ASP A 68 -14.62 3.87 -5.09
N SER A 69 -15.21 3.44 -6.21
CA SER A 69 -16.60 3.68 -6.59
C SER A 69 -17.13 2.56 -7.49
N LEU A 70 -18.46 2.53 -7.67
CA LEU A 70 -19.10 1.62 -8.61
C LEU A 70 -18.70 1.96 -10.06
N GLU A 71 -18.59 3.25 -10.37
CA GLU A 71 -18.24 3.76 -11.69
C GLU A 71 -16.85 3.27 -12.12
N THR A 72 -15.86 3.37 -11.22
CA THR A 72 -14.51 2.81 -11.46
C THR A 72 -14.59 1.31 -11.72
N CYS A 73 -15.38 0.57 -10.94
CA CYS A 73 -15.54 -0.87 -11.14
C CYS A 73 -16.20 -1.25 -12.47
N GLU A 74 -17.14 -0.45 -12.96
CA GLU A 74 -17.78 -0.68 -14.26
C GLU A 74 -16.84 -0.37 -15.43
N GLY A 75 -15.84 0.50 -15.21
CA GLY A 75 -14.80 0.82 -16.19
C GLY A 75 -13.67 -0.19 -16.31
N ILE A 76 -13.53 -1.14 -15.37
CA ILE A 76 -12.45 -2.14 -15.40
C ILE A 76 -12.90 -3.35 -16.22
N PRO A 77 -12.28 -3.63 -17.39
CA PRO A 77 -12.79 -4.58 -18.37
C PRO A 77 -12.67 -6.05 -17.95
N SER A 78 -12.03 -6.34 -16.81
CA SER A 78 -11.71 -7.70 -16.45
C SER A 78 -11.74 -7.93 -14.94
N GLN A 79 -12.51 -8.95 -14.50
CA GLN A 79 -12.72 -9.45 -13.12
C GLN A 79 -14.00 -8.96 -12.43
N PRO A 80 -14.55 -9.74 -11.48
CA PRO A 80 -15.48 -9.18 -10.51
C PRO A 80 -14.74 -8.11 -9.68
N CYS A 81 -14.89 -6.86 -10.08
CA CYS A 81 -14.56 -5.70 -9.26
C CYS A 81 -15.69 -5.42 -8.25
N TYR A 82 -15.30 -5.02 -7.04
CA TYR A 82 -16.22 -4.65 -5.97
C TYR A 82 -15.93 -3.23 -5.48
N TRP A 83 -16.91 -2.59 -4.85
CA TRP A 83 -16.76 -1.28 -4.23
C TRP A 83 -17.33 -1.34 -2.81
N SER A 84 -17.25 -0.24 -2.08
CA SER A 84 -17.76 -0.18 -0.71
C SER A 84 -18.49 1.13 -0.48
N SER A 85 -19.76 1.07 -0.07
CA SER A 85 -20.50 2.26 0.37
C SER A 85 -20.00 2.83 1.71
N ARG A 86 -19.16 2.08 2.44
CA ARG A 86 -18.47 2.57 3.65
C ARG A 86 -17.28 3.46 3.32
N ILE A 87 -16.77 3.45 2.09
CA ILE A 87 -15.79 4.45 1.67
C ILE A 87 -16.41 5.83 1.90
N LEU A 88 -15.81 6.61 2.80
CA LEU A 88 -16.40 7.84 3.31
C LEU A 88 -16.70 8.79 2.14
N ALA A 89 -17.98 9.12 1.97
CA ALA A 89 -18.42 10.16 1.04
C ALA A 89 -17.98 11.56 1.51
N ASN A 90 -17.87 11.73 2.83
CA ASN A 90 -17.47 12.99 3.43
C ASN A 90 -15.95 13.17 3.40
N PRO A 91 -15.47 14.39 3.15
CA PRO A 91 -14.06 14.70 3.35
C PRO A 91 -13.69 14.51 4.84
N PRO A 92 -12.44 14.09 5.11
CA PRO A 92 -11.92 13.94 6.46
C PRO A 92 -11.83 15.31 7.15
N SER A 93 -11.52 15.30 8.44
CA SER A 93 -11.28 16.51 9.21
C SER A 93 -10.11 17.32 8.65
N ASP A 94 -10.16 18.63 8.92
CA ASP A 94 -9.20 19.58 8.42
C ASP A 94 -7.85 19.45 9.17
N THR A 95 -6.86 18.87 8.51
CA THR A 95 -5.52 18.61 9.03
C THR A 95 -4.48 19.06 8.01
N MET A 96 -3.23 19.24 8.44
CA MET A 96 -2.16 19.55 7.49
C MET A 96 -1.94 18.40 6.50
N THR A 97 -2.12 17.14 6.93
CA THR A 97 -2.03 15.98 6.05
C THR A 97 -3.10 16.04 4.98
N THR A 98 -4.35 16.32 5.36
CA THR A 98 -5.45 16.35 4.40
C THR A 98 -5.30 17.54 3.44
N ARG A 99 -4.97 18.74 3.93
CA ARG A 99 -4.71 19.91 3.07
C ARG A 99 -3.59 19.70 2.06
N LYS A 100 -2.52 18.97 2.42
CA LYS A 100 -1.33 18.81 1.57
C LYS A 100 -1.38 17.60 0.65
N PHE A 101 -2.00 16.52 1.11
CA PHE A 101 -1.83 15.20 0.50
C PHE A 101 -3.15 14.46 0.22
N TRP A 102 -4.30 14.95 0.71
CA TRP A 102 -5.56 14.23 0.55
C TRP A 102 -5.86 13.95 -0.92
N ASP A 103 -6.11 12.68 -1.20
CA ASP A 103 -6.72 12.21 -2.43
C ASP A 103 -7.47 10.91 -2.18
N TRP A 104 -7.98 10.30 -3.26
CA TRP A 104 -8.77 9.08 -3.20
C TRP A 104 -8.05 7.92 -2.49
N ARG A 105 -6.71 7.88 -2.43
CA ARG A 105 -5.95 6.76 -1.85
C ARG A 105 -6.14 6.66 -0.34
N PHE A 106 -6.31 7.80 0.32
CA PHE A 106 -6.52 7.85 1.76
C PHE A 106 -7.82 7.15 2.18
N LYS A 107 -8.81 7.07 1.27
CA LYS A 107 -10.04 6.30 1.48
C LYS A 107 -9.75 4.81 1.70
N PHE A 108 -8.68 4.29 1.09
CA PHE A 108 -8.34 2.89 1.17
C PHE A 108 -7.57 2.47 2.42
N TYR A 109 -6.86 3.39 3.06
CA TYR A 109 -6.05 3.10 4.26
C TYR A 109 -6.87 2.46 5.37
N PHE A 110 -8.09 2.95 5.59
CA PHE A 110 -9.02 2.37 6.56
C PHE A 110 -9.66 1.07 6.03
N ILE A 111 -10.30 1.13 4.85
CA ILE A 111 -11.18 0.05 4.40
C ILE A 111 -10.42 -1.24 4.12
N LYS A 112 -9.18 -1.16 3.60
CA LYS A 112 -8.31 -2.32 3.37
C LYS A 112 -8.14 -3.10 4.66
N LYS A 113 -7.71 -2.43 5.73
CA LYS A 113 -7.41 -3.04 7.03
C LYS A 113 -8.67 -3.63 7.68
N LEU A 114 -9.78 -2.90 7.65
CA LEU A 114 -11.07 -3.38 8.16
C LEU A 114 -11.53 -4.66 7.44
N TYR A 115 -11.46 -4.70 6.11
CA TYR A 115 -11.94 -5.87 5.36
C TYR A 115 -11.04 -7.08 5.51
N ILE A 116 -9.73 -6.89 5.57
CA ILE A 116 -8.79 -7.97 5.90
C ILE A 116 -9.14 -8.54 7.29
N ALA A 117 -9.35 -7.70 8.30
CA ALA A 117 -9.71 -8.16 9.65
C ALA A 117 -11.00 -9.00 9.66
N ARG A 118 -12.05 -8.53 8.96
CA ARG A 118 -13.32 -9.25 8.83
C ARG A 118 -13.18 -10.59 8.10
N LEU A 119 -12.38 -10.62 7.03
CA LEU A 119 -12.11 -11.85 6.27
C LEU A 119 -11.28 -12.86 7.07
N VAL A 120 -10.30 -12.39 7.84
CA VAL A 120 -9.54 -13.23 8.77
C VAL A 120 -10.45 -13.89 9.79
N LEU A 121 -11.37 -13.13 10.39
CA LEU A 121 -12.37 -13.66 11.32
C LEU A 121 -13.30 -14.68 10.64
N ALA A 122 -13.61 -14.48 9.36
CA ALA A 122 -14.38 -15.42 8.56
C ALA A 122 -13.59 -16.66 8.08
N GLY A 123 -12.32 -16.80 8.49
CA GLY A 123 -11.49 -17.98 8.20
C GLY A 123 -10.67 -17.91 6.91
N PHE A 124 -10.52 -16.73 6.29
CA PHE A 124 -9.69 -16.56 5.09
C PHE A 124 -8.26 -16.16 5.45
N GLY A 125 -7.28 -16.72 4.73
CA GLY A 125 -5.94 -16.16 4.66
C GLY A 125 -5.95 -15.01 3.67
N VAL A 126 -5.51 -13.82 4.06
CA VAL A 126 -5.65 -12.64 3.20
C VAL A 126 -4.30 -12.00 2.97
N LEU A 127 -3.90 -11.93 1.70
CA LEU A 127 -2.71 -11.24 1.21
C LEU A 127 -3.11 -9.88 0.63
N GLN A 128 -3.00 -8.81 1.41
CA GLN A 128 -3.11 -7.45 0.90
C GLN A 128 -1.87 -7.11 0.07
N ILE A 129 -2.08 -6.58 -1.13
CA ILE A 129 -1.01 -6.16 -2.05
C ILE A 129 -1.40 -4.83 -2.70
N ASP A 130 -0.48 -3.88 -2.73
CA ASP A 130 -0.63 -2.67 -3.54
C ASP A 130 -0.43 -2.95 -5.03
N THR A 131 -1.10 -2.18 -5.88
CA THR A 131 -1.14 -2.37 -7.34
C THR A 131 0.18 -2.07 -8.06
N ASP A 132 1.21 -1.64 -7.34
CA ASP A 132 2.57 -1.47 -7.84
C ASP A 132 3.51 -2.61 -7.41
N THR A 133 2.94 -3.78 -7.08
CA THR A 133 3.69 -5.01 -6.83
C THR A 133 3.85 -5.83 -8.10
N VAL A 134 5.03 -6.41 -8.32
CA VAL A 134 5.31 -7.29 -9.45
C VAL A 134 5.34 -8.73 -8.98
N TRP A 135 4.53 -9.57 -9.62
CA TRP A 135 4.52 -11.00 -9.34
C TRP A 135 5.54 -11.71 -10.21
N GLN A 136 6.53 -12.33 -9.56
CA GLN A 136 7.52 -13.20 -10.23
C GLN A 136 7.30 -14.67 -9.88
N HIS A 137 6.78 -14.92 -8.69
CA HIS A 137 6.51 -16.25 -8.15
C HIS A 137 5.20 -16.22 -7.34
N ASP A 138 4.63 -17.39 -7.11
CA ASP A 138 3.56 -17.56 -6.12
C ASP A 138 4.16 -17.50 -4.70
N PRO A 139 3.82 -16.50 -3.86
CA PRO A 139 4.39 -16.36 -2.54
C PRO A 139 3.70 -17.24 -1.48
N PHE A 140 2.50 -17.79 -1.75
CA PHE A 140 1.71 -18.51 -0.74
C PHE A 140 2.44 -19.69 -0.10
N PRO A 141 3.17 -20.55 -0.84
CA PRO A 141 3.94 -21.63 -0.21
C PRO A 141 4.90 -21.14 0.88
N MET A 142 5.60 -20.03 0.64
CA MET A 142 6.57 -19.47 1.58
C MET A 142 5.89 -18.69 2.70
N ILE A 143 4.82 -17.96 2.38
CA ILE A 143 3.98 -17.28 3.36
C ILE A 143 3.42 -18.28 4.37
N ARG A 144 2.89 -19.42 3.92
CA ARG A 144 2.34 -20.45 4.81
C ARG A 144 3.37 -20.99 5.80
N LEU A 145 4.61 -21.21 5.35
CA LEU A 145 5.69 -21.66 6.24
C LEU A 145 5.98 -20.64 7.36
N MET A 146 5.93 -19.35 7.06
CA MET A 146 6.12 -18.31 8.08
C MET A 146 4.87 -18.13 8.94
N ALA A 147 3.68 -18.17 8.34
CA ALA A 147 2.40 -18.04 9.01
C ALA A 147 2.11 -19.22 9.95
N ALA A 148 2.75 -20.38 9.77
CA ALA A 148 2.69 -21.48 10.72
C ALA A 148 3.10 -21.04 12.15
N LYS A 149 3.94 -20.00 12.27
CA LYS A 149 4.42 -19.45 13.54
C LYS A 149 4.07 -17.98 13.71
N SER A 150 3.23 -17.40 12.87
CA SER A 150 2.99 -15.96 12.88
C SER A 150 1.58 -15.64 12.44
N SER A 151 0.99 -14.67 13.13
CA SER A 151 -0.37 -14.24 12.86
C SER A 151 -0.44 -13.25 11.71
N ILE A 152 0.62 -12.47 11.52
CA ILE A 152 0.80 -11.58 10.37
C ILE A 152 2.18 -11.83 9.77
N VAL A 153 2.27 -11.87 8.44
CA VAL A 153 3.53 -11.83 7.68
C VAL A 153 3.52 -10.55 6.84
N VAL A 154 4.55 -9.71 6.99
CA VAL A 154 4.61 -8.38 6.38
C VAL A 154 5.95 -8.16 5.70
N MET A 155 5.97 -7.40 4.62
CA MET A 155 7.23 -7.03 3.99
C MET A 155 8.03 -6.11 4.92
N ARG A 156 9.30 -6.44 5.17
CA ARG A 156 10.22 -5.57 5.91
C ARG A 156 10.52 -4.29 5.14
N ASP A 157 10.56 -3.16 5.86
CA ASP A 157 10.88 -1.87 5.26
C ASP A 157 11.65 -0.91 6.20
N MET A 158 12.00 0.26 5.68
CA MET A 158 12.54 1.37 6.45
C MET A 158 11.54 1.80 7.54
N GLY A 159 11.99 1.85 8.79
CA GLY A 159 11.14 2.09 9.95
C GLY A 159 10.80 0.80 10.69
N LEU A 160 10.06 -0.11 10.06
CA LEU A 160 9.83 -1.47 10.56
C LEU A 160 9.26 -2.38 9.45
N VAL A 161 8.07 -2.05 8.94
CA VAL A 161 7.34 -2.81 7.90
C VAL A 161 6.73 -1.90 6.85
N ASN A 162 6.35 -2.49 5.72
CA ASN A 162 5.58 -1.87 4.65
C ASN A 162 4.10 -2.28 4.75
N ALA A 163 3.17 -1.32 4.68
CA ALA A 163 1.73 -1.63 4.76
C ALA A 163 1.09 -1.98 3.42
N GLY A 164 1.83 -1.92 2.32
CA GLY A 164 1.41 -2.34 1.00
C GLY A 164 1.39 -3.85 0.82
N ILE A 165 2.15 -4.60 1.63
CA ILE A 165 2.23 -6.07 1.55
C ILE A 165 2.05 -6.69 2.94
N ILE A 166 0.87 -7.27 3.17
CA ILE A 166 0.46 -7.86 4.46
C ILE A 166 -0.28 -9.16 4.18
N PHE A 167 0.22 -10.27 4.72
CA PHE A 167 -0.55 -11.50 4.86
C PHE A 167 -1.07 -11.64 6.29
N ALA A 168 -2.36 -11.92 6.44
CA ALA A 168 -2.98 -12.22 7.71
C ALA A 168 -3.45 -13.68 7.75
N ARG A 169 -3.05 -14.39 8.80
CA ARG A 169 -3.35 -15.82 8.98
C ARG A 169 -4.86 -16.05 9.21
N PRO A 170 -5.50 -17.02 8.55
CA PRO A 170 -6.91 -17.32 8.74
C PRO A 170 -7.24 -17.60 10.21
N GLY A 171 -8.35 -17.03 10.69
CA GLY A 171 -8.87 -17.25 12.04
C GLY A 171 -8.01 -16.69 13.18
N SER A 172 -6.93 -15.94 12.89
CA SER A 172 -6.04 -15.43 13.93
C SER A 172 -6.65 -14.22 14.68
N PRO A 173 -6.90 -14.33 16.00
CA PRO A 173 -7.38 -13.20 16.79
C PRO A 173 -6.33 -12.09 16.92
N ALA A 174 -5.04 -12.43 16.96
CA ALA A 174 -3.98 -11.42 17.01
C ALA A 174 -3.86 -10.64 15.70
N ALA A 175 -4.00 -11.32 14.55
CA ALA A 175 -4.02 -10.65 13.26
C ALA A 175 -5.20 -9.69 13.16
N GLN A 176 -6.39 -10.14 13.56
CA GLN A 176 -7.59 -9.32 13.62
C GLN A 176 -7.37 -8.07 14.48
N ARG A 177 -6.91 -8.23 15.74
CA ARG A 177 -6.67 -7.10 16.65
C ARG A 177 -5.70 -6.08 16.09
N ILE A 178 -4.60 -6.52 15.47
CA ILE A 178 -3.64 -5.61 14.83
C ILE A 178 -4.30 -4.84 13.69
N LEU A 179 -5.02 -5.51 12.81
CA LEU A 179 -5.65 -4.88 11.64
C LEU A 179 -6.77 -3.91 12.05
N ASP A 180 -7.58 -4.29 13.05
CA ASP A 180 -8.62 -3.43 13.63
C ASP A 180 -8.01 -2.19 14.30
N ASP A 181 -6.90 -2.33 15.05
CA ASP A 181 -6.20 -1.19 15.66
C ASP A 181 -5.63 -0.25 14.57
N VAL A 182 -5.04 -0.77 13.49
CA VAL A 182 -4.60 0.09 12.37
C VAL A 182 -5.79 0.81 11.74
N ALA A 183 -6.89 0.10 11.44
CA ALA A 183 -8.08 0.69 10.86
C ALA A 183 -8.65 1.81 11.76
N TRP A 184 -8.73 1.56 13.07
CA TRP A 184 -9.18 2.52 14.06
C TRP A 184 -8.27 3.75 14.11
N ARG A 185 -6.96 3.58 14.17
CA ARG A 185 -6.02 4.70 14.20
C ARG A 185 -6.03 5.53 12.93
N VAL A 186 -6.19 4.91 11.76
CA VAL A 186 -6.37 5.64 10.50
C VAL A 186 -7.61 6.53 10.59
N GLN A 187 -8.75 5.98 10.99
CA GLN A 187 -9.98 6.77 11.15
C GLN A 187 -9.83 7.88 12.19
N LEU A 188 -9.18 7.57 13.32
CA LEU A 188 -8.93 8.53 14.38
C LEU A 188 -8.12 9.73 13.88
N MET A 189 -7.04 9.49 13.13
CA MET A 189 -6.19 10.56 12.61
C MET A 189 -6.84 11.32 11.45
N GLN A 190 -7.70 10.66 10.66
CA GLN A 190 -8.44 11.31 9.56
C GLN A 190 -9.60 12.17 10.08
N ASN A 191 -10.34 11.70 11.07
CA ASN A 191 -11.63 12.29 11.44
C ASN A 191 -11.62 12.98 12.81
N HIS A 192 -10.67 12.65 13.69
CA HIS A 192 -10.61 13.16 15.05
C HIS A 192 -9.22 13.70 15.43
N PRO A 193 -8.63 14.64 14.66
CA PRO A 193 -7.29 15.17 14.96
C PRO A 193 -7.21 15.88 16.32
N GLU A 194 -8.33 16.32 16.90
CA GLU A 194 -8.42 16.92 18.23
C GLU A 194 -7.93 16.00 19.37
N VAL A 195 -7.81 14.69 19.13
CA VAL A 195 -7.26 13.76 20.13
C VAL A 195 -5.75 13.82 20.24
N ILE A 196 -5.04 14.39 19.27
CA ILE A 196 -3.57 14.38 19.19
C ILE A 196 -2.91 14.96 20.45
N PRO A 197 -3.34 16.11 21.01
CA PRO A 197 -2.86 16.61 22.30
C PRO A 197 -2.95 15.62 23.47
N ARG A 198 -3.93 14.71 23.44
CA ARG A 198 -4.12 13.68 24.48
C ARG A 198 -3.19 12.49 24.30
N LEU A 199 -2.79 12.21 23.06
CA LEU A 199 -1.90 11.09 22.70
C LEU A 199 -0.43 11.50 22.74
N VAL A 200 -0.13 12.78 22.50
CA VAL A 200 1.23 13.31 22.36
C VAL A 200 1.35 14.56 23.25
N PRO A 201 1.98 14.46 24.44
CA PRO A 201 1.96 15.54 25.43
C PRO A 201 2.51 16.89 24.93
N PHE A 202 3.60 16.91 24.16
CA PHE A 202 4.11 18.17 23.62
C PHE A 202 3.11 18.86 22.66
N ALA A 203 2.20 18.09 22.04
CA ALA A 203 1.18 18.61 21.14
C ALA A 203 0.06 19.37 21.84
N ALA A 204 -0.06 19.28 23.16
CA ALA A 204 -0.98 20.10 23.94
C ALA A 204 -0.67 21.61 23.86
N LYS A 205 0.58 21.97 23.52
CA LYS A 205 1.00 23.37 23.33
C LYS A 205 0.83 23.85 21.89
N LEU A 206 0.37 22.97 20.98
CA LEU A 206 0.27 23.25 19.56
C LEU A 206 -1.17 23.64 19.23
N GLN A 207 -1.30 24.65 18.38
CA GLN A 207 -2.61 25.09 17.89
C GLN A 207 -2.98 24.30 16.62
N PRO A 208 -4.28 23.97 16.45
CA PRO A 208 -4.78 23.40 15.19
C PRO A 208 -4.47 24.31 13.98
N PRO A 209 -4.44 23.76 12.75
CA PRO A 209 -4.66 22.34 12.44
C PRO A 209 -3.44 21.48 12.81
N TYR A 210 -3.70 20.31 13.39
CA TYR A 210 -2.68 19.30 13.64
C TYR A 210 -2.22 18.66 12.32
N TYR A 211 -1.06 17.99 12.35
CA TYR A 211 -0.60 17.24 11.19
C TYR A 211 -1.55 16.09 10.86
N GLY A 212 -2.01 15.34 11.86
CA GLY A 212 -3.04 14.30 11.67
C GLY A 212 -2.58 13.18 10.75
N ASN A 213 -1.42 12.59 11.05
CA ASN A 213 -0.82 11.57 10.18
C ASN A 213 -1.71 10.32 10.08
N SER A 214 -2.32 10.11 8.91
CA SER A 214 -3.20 8.97 8.62
C SER A 214 -2.59 7.94 7.66
N ASP A 215 -1.27 8.04 7.40
CA ASP A 215 -0.53 7.06 6.62
C ASP A 215 -0.53 5.68 7.31
N ASP A 216 -1.14 4.68 6.66
CA ASP A 216 -1.35 3.35 7.27
C ASP A 216 -0.05 2.59 7.52
N GLN A 217 1.02 2.82 6.74
CA GLN A 217 2.34 2.24 6.99
C GLN A 217 2.94 2.72 8.30
N SER A 218 2.96 4.04 8.53
CA SER A 218 3.48 4.58 9.78
C SER A 218 2.65 4.12 10.99
N LEU A 219 1.32 4.06 10.86
CA LEU A 219 0.42 3.61 11.94
C LEU A 219 0.57 2.11 12.20
N LEU A 220 0.75 1.29 11.17
CA LEU A 220 1.02 -0.15 11.32
C LEU A 220 2.30 -0.40 12.14
N ASN A 221 3.35 0.40 11.93
CA ASN A 221 4.59 0.29 12.72
C ASN A 221 4.35 0.54 14.22
N ASP A 222 3.54 1.54 14.56
CA ASP A 222 3.19 1.86 15.94
C ASP A 222 2.25 0.81 16.55
N VAL A 223 1.32 0.25 15.77
CA VAL A 223 0.46 -0.86 16.23
C VAL A 223 1.28 -2.12 16.50
N ILE A 224 2.19 -2.52 15.60
CA ILE A 224 3.06 -3.68 15.83
C ILE A 224 3.94 -3.46 17.06
N THR A 225 4.51 -2.26 17.21
CA THR A 225 5.29 -1.91 18.39
C THR A 225 4.44 -1.99 19.65
N SER A 226 3.19 -1.50 19.59
CA SER A 226 2.24 -1.57 20.70
C SER A 226 1.94 -3.00 21.11
N ALA A 227 1.72 -3.89 20.13
CA ALA A 227 1.41 -5.29 20.35
C ALA A 227 2.58 -6.05 20.99
N VAL A 228 3.81 -5.86 20.47
CA VAL A 228 5.01 -6.59 20.92
C VAL A 228 5.51 -6.12 22.29
N LEU A 229 5.33 -4.83 22.59
CA LEU A 229 5.73 -4.24 23.87
C LEU A 229 4.60 -4.23 24.91
N HIS A 230 3.39 -4.67 24.53
CA HIS A 230 2.18 -4.60 25.35
C HIS A 230 1.92 -3.20 25.92
N ASN A 231 2.19 -2.16 25.14
CA ASN A 231 2.01 -0.79 25.55
C ASN A 231 1.65 0.08 24.35
N ALA A 232 0.49 0.75 24.38
CA ALA A 232 0.06 1.61 23.30
C ALA A 232 1.08 2.72 23.04
N THR A 233 1.50 2.87 21.78
CA THR A 233 2.44 3.91 21.37
C THR A 233 1.95 4.63 20.12
N PHE A 234 2.21 5.93 20.04
CA PHE A 234 1.92 6.81 18.90
C PHE A 234 3.17 7.62 18.50
N LEU A 235 4.35 7.14 18.91
CA LEU A 235 5.59 7.90 18.81
C LEU A 235 6.11 7.96 17.38
N GLY A 236 6.05 6.86 16.63
CA GLY A 236 6.64 6.76 15.30
C GLY A 236 5.76 7.33 14.20
N SER A 237 4.44 7.24 14.35
CA SER A 237 3.48 7.76 13.38
C SER A 237 3.02 9.17 13.74
N THR A 238 2.56 9.41 14.97
CA THR A 238 1.87 10.66 15.31
C THR A 238 2.87 11.68 15.85
N ALA A 239 3.52 11.39 16.97
CA ALA A 239 4.40 12.34 17.64
C ALA A 239 5.55 12.81 16.72
N ARG A 240 6.21 11.88 16.03
CA ARG A 240 7.30 12.21 15.12
C ARG A 240 6.87 13.11 13.97
N TYR A 241 5.70 12.88 13.39
CA TYR A 241 5.21 13.65 12.25
C TYR A 241 4.65 15.01 12.66
N GLU A 242 4.03 15.13 13.84
CA GLU A 242 3.64 16.41 14.43
C GLU A 242 4.88 17.30 14.64
N ALA A 243 5.97 16.76 15.20
CA ALA A 243 7.21 17.52 15.40
C ALA A 243 7.91 17.89 14.07
N LYS A 244 8.00 16.96 13.12
CA LYS A 244 8.77 17.15 11.88
C LYS A 244 8.15 18.15 10.91
N ASN A 245 6.84 18.27 10.87
CA ASN A 245 6.17 19.03 9.82
C ASN A 245 6.05 20.54 10.09
N LYS A 246 6.81 21.05 11.08
CA LYS A 246 6.99 22.48 11.42
C LYS A 246 5.74 23.31 11.13
N TYR A 247 4.78 23.28 12.06
CA TYR A 247 3.58 24.13 12.08
C TYR A 247 3.85 25.49 11.47
N ASN A 248 3.32 25.77 10.27
CA ASN A 248 3.36 27.08 9.62
C ASN A 248 4.72 27.81 9.65
N SER A 249 5.84 27.10 9.48
CA SER A 249 7.19 27.71 9.56
C SER A 249 7.49 28.39 10.90
N ASN A 250 6.81 27.98 11.98
CA ASN A 250 7.01 28.51 13.32
C ASN A 250 8.46 28.20 13.77
N PRO A 251 9.30 29.23 14.00
CA PRO A 251 10.68 29.03 14.45
C PRO A 251 10.76 28.36 15.83
N ASN A 252 9.67 28.42 16.61
CA ASN A 252 9.53 27.77 17.91
C ASN A 252 8.90 26.38 17.83
N ALA A 253 8.73 25.82 16.62
CA ALA A 253 8.22 24.46 16.48
C ALA A 253 9.16 23.44 17.17
N PRO A 254 8.60 22.43 17.84
CA PRO A 254 9.40 21.45 18.57
C PRO A 254 10.31 20.67 17.62
N VAL A 255 11.59 20.55 17.98
CA VAL A 255 12.57 19.77 17.22
C VAL A 255 12.52 18.34 17.72
N TRP A 256 12.14 17.39 16.86
CA TRP A 256 11.92 15.99 17.25
C TRP A 256 13.04 15.41 18.14
N ASP A 257 14.30 15.59 17.73
CA ASP A 257 15.44 14.99 18.42
C ASP A 257 15.73 15.60 19.81
N SER A 258 15.14 16.76 20.14
CA SER A 258 15.24 17.34 21.49
C SER A 258 14.13 16.89 22.44
N LEU A 259 13.09 16.20 21.95
CA LEU A 259 11.93 15.80 22.74
C LEU A 259 12.17 14.49 23.52
N SER A 260 11.52 14.37 24.69
CA SER A 260 11.48 13.12 25.47
C SER A 260 10.91 11.94 24.68
N GLU A 261 9.92 12.21 23.84
CA GLU A 261 9.21 11.26 22.98
C GLU A 261 10.14 10.60 21.97
N SER A 262 11.14 11.34 21.46
CA SER A 262 12.18 10.78 20.57
C SER A 262 13.08 9.80 21.31
N LYS A 263 13.50 10.14 22.53
CA LYS A 263 14.28 9.24 23.39
C LYS A 263 13.49 7.97 23.72
N LEU A 264 12.20 8.11 24.04
CA LEU A 264 11.31 6.99 24.31
C LEU A 264 11.11 6.11 23.06
N GLN A 265 10.97 6.70 21.88
CA GLN A 265 10.89 5.94 20.62
C GLN A 265 12.15 5.10 20.40
N ILE A 266 13.34 5.68 20.61
CA ILE A 266 14.61 4.96 20.50
C ILE A 266 14.67 3.80 21.51
N GLN A 267 14.19 4.00 22.74
CA GLN A 267 14.10 2.94 23.74
C GLN A 267 13.17 1.81 23.29
N GLN A 268 11.97 2.15 22.77
CA GLN A 268 11.02 1.16 22.23
C GLN A 268 11.63 0.36 21.08
N GLN A 269 12.34 1.02 20.15
CA GLN A 269 13.03 0.33 19.05
C GLN A 269 14.12 -0.63 19.54
N ARG A 270 14.88 -0.24 20.57
CA ARG A 270 15.88 -1.13 21.20
C ARG A 270 15.22 -2.32 21.90
N GLN A 271 14.10 -2.11 22.59
CA GLN A 271 13.33 -3.20 23.20
C GLN A 271 12.76 -4.15 22.15
N LEU A 272 12.21 -3.61 21.06
CA LEU A 272 11.70 -4.38 19.94
C LEU A 272 12.80 -5.26 19.33
N HIS A 273 13.99 -4.68 19.11
CA HIS A 273 15.14 -5.43 18.63
C HIS A 273 15.57 -6.55 19.59
N ARG A 274 15.60 -6.30 20.90
CA ARG A 274 15.93 -7.32 21.91
C ARG A 274 14.92 -8.46 21.98
N LYS A 275 13.63 -8.17 21.75
CA LYS A 275 12.56 -9.18 21.68
C LYS A 275 12.53 -9.93 20.35
N SER A 276 13.17 -9.39 19.32
CA SER A 276 13.13 -9.99 17.99
C SER A 276 13.86 -11.33 17.96
N GLN A 277 13.26 -12.30 17.28
CA GLN A 277 13.83 -13.61 17.00
C GLN A 277 14.20 -13.70 15.53
N SER A 278 15.20 -14.51 15.21
CA SER A 278 15.57 -14.81 13.82
C SER A 278 15.10 -16.21 13.46
N ALA A 279 14.49 -16.32 12.29
CA ALA A 279 14.11 -17.59 11.70
C ALA A 279 14.56 -17.64 10.24
N HIS A 280 14.42 -18.80 9.62
CA HIS A 280 14.88 -19.04 8.25
C HIS A 280 13.78 -19.68 7.42
N VAL A 281 13.72 -19.30 6.14
CA VAL A 281 12.83 -19.89 5.15
C VAL A 281 13.62 -20.16 3.87
N GLN A 282 13.43 -21.34 3.30
CA GLN A 282 14.08 -21.73 2.05
C GLN A 282 13.27 -21.20 0.89
N ILE A 283 13.78 -20.22 0.15
CA ILE A 283 13.06 -19.61 -0.97
C ILE A 283 13.58 -20.20 -2.29
N PRO A 284 12.78 -21.03 -3.00
CA PRO A 284 13.27 -21.80 -4.16
C PRO A 284 13.85 -20.93 -5.27
N TRP A 285 13.25 -19.77 -5.51
CA TRP A 285 13.67 -18.85 -6.57
C TRP A 285 14.85 -17.94 -6.20
N VAL A 286 15.37 -18.04 -4.97
CA VAL A 286 16.58 -17.33 -4.53
C VAL A 286 17.75 -18.32 -4.50
N GLY A 287 17.90 -19.09 -5.59
CA GLY A 287 18.91 -20.13 -5.72
C GLY A 287 18.80 -21.22 -4.62
N GLY A 288 17.60 -21.49 -4.13
CA GLY A 288 17.36 -22.44 -3.04
C GLY A 288 18.05 -22.09 -1.72
N LYS A 289 18.39 -20.83 -1.49
CA LYS A 289 19.10 -20.41 -0.28
C LYS A 289 18.14 -20.22 0.90
N SER A 290 18.67 -20.51 2.08
CA SER A 290 18.06 -20.19 3.36
C SER A 290 18.10 -18.67 3.56
N VAL A 291 16.95 -18.02 3.60
CA VAL A 291 16.85 -16.58 3.83
C VAL A 291 16.38 -16.34 5.25
N ARG A 292 17.15 -15.53 5.99
CA ARG A 292 16.80 -15.11 7.34
C ARG A 292 15.65 -14.09 7.31
N TYR A 293 14.69 -14.26 8.21
CA TYR A 293 13.62 -13.31 8.48
C TYR A 293 13.49 -13.05 9.98
N THR A 294 12.83 -11.95 10.34
CA THR A 294 12.67 -11.54 11.74
C THR A 294 11.27 -11.91 12.23
N ILE A 295 11.17 -12.44 13.44
CA ILE A 295 9.92 -12.69 14.14
C ILE A 295 9.84 -11.73 15.34
N LEU A 296 8.71 -11.05 15.48
CA LEU A 296 8.42 -10.17 16.61
C LEU A 296 7.32 -10.83 17.45
N PRO A 297 7.64 -11.42 18.61
CA PRO A 297 6.66 -12.11 19.43
C PRO A 297 5.65 -11.12 20.03
N ILE A 298 4.37 -11.47 19.99
CA ILE A 298 3.29 -10.71 20.63
C ILE A 298 2.93 -11.41 21.94
N SER A 299 2.30 -12.58 21.87
CA SER A 299 1.84 -13.31 23.06
C SER A 299 1.59 -14.78 22.71
N GLY A 300 1.98 -15.71 23.58
CA GLY A 300 1.86 -17.14 23.28
C GLY A 300 2.56 -17.49 21.97
N ASP A 301 1.84 -18.17 21.07
CA ASP A 301 2.32 -18.54 19.73
C ASP A 301 2.05 -17.46 18.66
N ASP A 302 1.53 -16.29 19.05
CA ASP A 302 1.28 -15.18 18.13
C ASP A 302 2.50 -14.29 17.97
N SER A 303 2.84 -13.99 16.72
CA SER A 303 3.90 -13.06 16.37
C SER A 303 3.65 -12.36 15.03
N VAL A 304 4.47 -11.37 14.72
CA VAL A 304 4.59 -10.75 13.40
C VAL A 304 5.88 -11.20 12.73
N ALA A 305 5.79 -11.79 11.55
CA ALA A 305 6.96 -12.12 10.73
C ALA A 305 7.25 -10.97 9.75
N LEU A 306 8.50 -10.50 9.76
CA LEU A 306 9.03 -9.51 8.85
C LEU A 306 9.72 -10.27 7.72
N ALA A 307 8.95 -10.55 6.69
CA ALA A 307 9.38 -11.30 5.54
C ALA A 307 10.50 -10.56 4.78
N PRO A 308 11.46 -11.30 4.20
CA PRO A 308 12.49 -10.72 3.38
C PRO A 308 11.86 -10.17 2.09
N ARG A 309 12.42 -9.07 1.58
CA ARG A 309 12.00 -8.49 0.29
C ARG A 309 12.17 -9.48 -0.88
N ALA A 310 13.02 -10.49 -0.76
CA ALA A 310 13.14 -11.55 -1.77
C ALA A 310 11.86 -12.38 -1.98
N LEU A 311 10.92 -12.35 -1.02
CA LEU A 311 9.58 -12.92 -1.18
C LEU A 311 8.62 -11.99 -1.94
N PHE A 312 8.89 -10.68 -1.92
CA PHE A 312 7.96 -9.64 -2.33
C PHE A 312 8.64 -8.56 -3.18
N ALA A 313 8.34 -8.51 -4.48
CA ALA A 313 8.89 -7.48 -5.36
C ALA A 313 7.93 -6.27 -5.45
N HIS A 314 8.14 -5.25 -4.62
CA HIS A 314 7.41 -3.97 -4.69
C HIS A 314 8.16 -2.95 -5.56
N LEU A 315 7.44 -2.07 -6.28
CA LEU A 315 8.05 -1.05 -7.12
C LEU A 315 8.22 0.33 -6.42
N PRO A 316 9.24 1.11 -6.79
CA PRO A 316 10.40 0.65 -7.52
C PRO A 316 11.23 -0.34 -6.67
N TYR A 317 11.65 -1.42 -7.29
CA TYR A 317 12.48 -2.46 -6.70
C TYR A 317 13.86 -1.88 -6.41
N SER A 318 14.13 -1.61 -5.14
CA SER A 318 15.47 -1.38 -4.63
C SER A 318 15.70 -2.38 -3.52
N GLU A 319 16.84 -3.08 -3.56
CA GLU A 319 17.26 -3.92 -2.44
C GLU A 319 17.38 -3.09 -1.15
N ALA A 320 17.68 -1.80 -1.27
CA ALA A 320 17.90 -0.88 -0.14
C ALA A 320 16.62 -0.27 0.43
N ASN A 321 15.65 0.19 -0.39
CA ASN A 321 14.49 0.97 0.11
C ASN A 321 13.19 0.68 -0.65
N ALA A 322 12.06 0.51 0.05
CA ALA A 322 10.75 0.66 -0.59
C ALA A 322 10.34 2.15 -0.59
N ILE A 323 9.55 2.55 -1.60
CA ILE A 323 9.06 3.92 -1.73
C ILE A 323 7.80 4.11 -0.89
N THR A 324 7.75 5.18 -0.09
CA THR A 324 6.54 5.57 0.65
C THR A 324 5.44 6.04 -0.29
N HIS A 325 4.16 5.89 0.08
CA HIS A 325 3.01 6.34 -0.71
C HIS A 325 3.05 7.83 -1.08
N LEU A 326 3.61 8.68 -0.23
CA LEU A 326 3.78 10.12 -0.49
C LEU A 326 4.72 10.40 -1.68
N THR A 327 5.64 9.49 -1.96
CA THR A 327 6.52 9.49 -3.15
C THR A 327 5.93 8.71 -4.33
N ALA A 328 4.89 7.89 -4.15
CA ALA A 328 4.29 7.08 -5.20
C ALA A 328 3.62 7.90 -6.31
N ALA A 329 2.98 9.03 -5.98
CA ALA A 329 2.42 9.95 -7.01
C ALA A 329 3.52 10.57 -7.90
N ARG A 330 4.64 11.00 -7.29
CA ARG A 330 5.82 11.50 -8.02
C ARG A 330 6.63 10.37 -8.67
N GLY A 331 6.41 9.14 -8.25
CA GLY A 331 7.18 7.95 -8.60
C GLY A 331 6.62 7.15 -9.77
N PHE A 332 5.44 7.46 -10.32
CA PHE A 332 4.86 6.66 -11.42
C PHE A 332 5.83 6.48 -12.59
N LYS A 333 6.44 7.56 -13.09
CA LYS A 333 7.47 7.47 -14.14
C LYS A 333 8.66 6.61 -13.73
N ALA A 334 9.06 6.60 -12.45
CA ALA A 334 10.13 5.74 -11.97
C ALA A 334 9.70 4.26 -11.95
N LYS A 335 8.47 3.97 -11.49
CA LYS A 335 7.88 2.62 -11.50
C LYS A 335 7.77 2.07 -12.92
N VAL A 336 7.21 2.86 -13.85
CA VAL A 336 7.13 2.50 -15.27
C VAL A 336 8.51 2.27 -15.88
N ARG A 337 9.48 3.18 -15.63
CA ARG A 337 10.85 3.00 -16.13
C ARG A 337 11.47 1.70 -15.64
N GLN A 338 11.26 1.35 -14.38
CA GLN A 338 11.79 0.11 -13.86
C GLN A 338 11.08 -1.13 -14.38
N LEU A 339 9.75 -1.08 -14.48
CA LEU A 339 8.97 -2.15 -15.11
C LEU A 339 9.44 -2.41 -16.54
N LYS A 340 9.73 -1.35 -17.29
CA LYS A 340 10.34 -1.45 -18.62
C LYS A 340 11.75 -2.06 -18.55
N SER A 341 12.60 -1.64 -17.61
CA SER A 341 13.98 -2.15 -17.50
C SER A 341 14.06 -3.63 -17.14
N ILE A 342 13.06 -4.18 -16.45
CA ILE A 342 12.97 -5.62 -16.14
C ILE A 342 12.07 -6.40 -17.11
N ASN A 343 11.63 -5.78 -18.22
CA ASN A 343 10.71 -6.34 -19.21
C ASN A 343 9.41 -6.90 -18.59
N LYS A 344 8.83 -6.16 -17.64
CA LYS A 344 7.55 -6.46 -16.97
C LYS A 344 6.52 -5.34 -17.11
N TRP A 345 6.70 -4.43 -18.07
CA TRP A 345 5.71 -3.37 -18.34
C TRP A 345 4.67 -3.83 -19.35
N ASN A 346 3.41 -3.98 -18.90
CA ASN A 346 2.29 -4.43 -19.73
C ASN A 346 1.13 -3.41 -19.68
N PRO A 347 1.30 -2.21 -20.27
CA PRO A 347 0.31 -1.13 -20.16
C PRO A 347 -1.03 -1.46 -20.82
N ALA A 348 -1.03 -2.41 -21.75
CA ALA A 348 -2.18 -2.76 -22.56
C ALA A 348 -3.04 -3.89 -21.93
N GLY A 349 -2.69 -4.31 -20.71
CA GLY A 349 -3.37 -5.37 -19.97
C GLY A 349 -3.34 -6.73 -20.65
N LEU A 350 -4.21 -7.66 -20.21
CA LEU A 350 -4.40 -8.97 -20.87
C LEU A 350 -5.25 -8.88 -22.16
N GLY A 351 -5.80 -7.70 -22.46
CA GLY A 351 -6.73 -7.50 -23.58
C GLY A 351 -6.06 -7.13 -24.91
N SER A 352 -4.77 -6.81 -24.90
CA SER A 352 -4.02 -6.61 -26.14
C SER A 352 -3.25 -7.88 -26.51
N PRO A 353 -3.31 -8.33 -27.77
CA PRO A 353 -2.44 -9.40 -28.22
C PRO A 353 -1.01 -9.00 -27.87
N ALA A 354 -0.30 -9.89 -27.17
CA ALA A 354 1.12 -9.69 -26.92
C ALA A 354 1.78 -9.29 -28.25
N PRO A 355 2.60 -8.23 -28.31
CA PRO A 355 3.38 -7.99 -29.50
C PRO A 355 4.19 -9.27 -29.69
N HIS A 356 3.87 -10.01 -30.76
CA HIS A 356 4.57 -11.24 -31.11
C HIS A 356 6.05 -10.98 -30.91
N ALA A 357 6.69 -11.83 -30.09
CA ALA A 357 8.13 -11.92 -30.07
C ALA A 357 8.56 -12.02 -31.54
N ALA A 358 9.12 -10.93 -32.06
CA ALA A 358 9.74 -10.96 -33.37
C ALA A 358 10.76 -12.08 -33.28
N ALA A 359 10.55 -13.12 -34.07
CA ALA A 359 11.51 -14.21 -34.21
C ALA A 359 12.90 -13.58 -34.42
N PRO A 360 13.97 -14.14 -33.82
CA PRO A 360 15.30 -13.60 -33.99
C PRO A 360 15.58 -13.47 -35.49
N ALA A 361 15.85 -12.24 -35.93
CA ALA A 361 16.21 -11.95 -37.30
C ALA A 361 17.40 -12.86 -37.65
N ARG A 362 17.19 -13.75 -38.63
CA ARG A 362 18.26 -14.53 -39.23
C ARG A 362 19.28 -13.56 -39.82
N ASP A 363 20.54 -13.76 -39.46
CA ASP A 363 21.68 -13.11 -40.07
C ASP A 363 21.60 -13.19 -41.59
N SER A 364 21.55 -12.03 -42.25
CA SER A 364 21.69 -11.93 -43.71
C SER A 364 23.13 -11.46 -44.00
N PRO A 365 23.93 -12.23 -44.74
CA PRO A 365 25.37 -12.01 -44.90
C PRO A 365 25.69 -11.06 -46.07
N TYR A 366 25.06 -9.88 -46.12
CA TYR A 366 25.38 -8.88 -47.15
C TYR A 366 25.63 -7.50 -46.53
N PRO A 367 26.77 -6.86 -46.83
CA PRO A 367 27.10 -5.54 -46.31
C PRO A 367 26.23 -4.47 -46.98
N ARG A 368 25.62 -3.59 -46.18
CA ARG A 368 25.03 -2.35 -46.70
C ARG A 368 26.11 -1.28 -46.91
N PRO A 369 25.98 -0.43 -47.94
CA PRO A 369 27.01 0.54 -48.31
C PRO A 369 26.98 1.78 -47.40
N GLN A 370 28.16 2.37 -47.21
CA GLN A 370 28.33 3.70 -46.63
C GLN A 370 27.73 4.76 -47.56
N GLY A 371 27.02 5.73 -46.96
CA GLY A 371 26.46 6.89 -47.64
C GLY A 371 26.33 8.05 -46.66
N SER A 372 26.98 9.15 -47.03
CA SER A 372 27.33 10.38 -46.33
C SER A 372 26.19 11.41 -46.14
N ASP A 373 26.40 12.25 -45.12
CA ASP A 373 26.15 13.70 -45.02
C ASP A 373 24.77 14.33 -45.32
N GLY A 374 24.40 15.29 -44.46
CA GLY A 374 23.41 16.32 -44.77
C GLY A 374 22.79 16.97 -43.54
N GLY A 375 23.31 18.13 -43.12
CA GLY A 375 22.83 18.90 -41.98
C GLY A 375 21.55 19.71 -42.22
N GLY A 376 21.16 20.49 -41.21
CA GLY A 376 20.11 21.50 -41.33
C GLY A 376 19.40 21.81 -40.01
N ALA A 377 19.83 22.88 -39.36
CA ALA A 377 19.15 23.50 -38.23
C ALA A 377 17.86 24.23 -38.68
N THR A 378 16.86 24.34 -37.80
CA THR A 378 16.09 25.58 -37.56
C THR A 378 15.30 25.48 -36.26
N ALA A 379 15.28 26.60 -35.55
CA ALA A 379 14.54 26.84 -34.32
C ALA A 379 13.10 27.29 -34.62
N SER A 380 12.16 27.02 -33.72
CA SER A 380 11.08 27.96 -33.43
C SER A 380 10.55 27.82 -31.99
N THR A 381 10.27 28.98 -31.43
CA THR A 381 9.85 29.32 -30.08
C THR A 381 8.32 29.38 -29.95
N PHE A 382 7.85 29.60 -28.71
CA PHE A 382 6.47 29.94 -28.26
C PHE A 382 5.56 28.72 -27.93
N ALA A 383 4.78 28.68 -26.84
CA ALA A 383 4.32 29.75 -25.95
C ALA A 383 4.09 29.23 -24.50
N ARG A 384 4.39 30.10 -23.53
CA ARG A 384 3.92 30.04 -22.14
C ARG A 384 2.43 30.35 -22.08
N TRP A 385 1.69 29.67 -21.20
CA TRP A 385 0.36 30.11 -20.75
C TRP A 385 0.42 30.65 -19.31
N PRO A 386 -0.38 31.69 -18.97
CA PRO A 386 -0.20 32.47 -17.76
C PRO A 386 -1.08 31.99 -16.59
N LYS A 387 -0.62 32.35 -15.39
CA LYS A 387 -1.38 32.29 -14.13
C LYS A 387 -2.58 33.24 -14.20
N ALA A 388 -3.77 32.76 -13.84
CA ALA A 388 -4.92 33.59 -13.53
C ALA A 388 -5.14 33.62 -12.01
N THR A 389 -4.93 34.80 -11.43
CA THR A 389 -5.43 35.24 -10.13
C THR A 389 -6.77 35.93 -10.33
N ALA A 390 -7.79 35.59 -9.53
CA ALA A 390 -8.88 36.51 -9.18
C ALA A 390 -9.55 36.08 -7.86
N ARG A 391 -9.41 36.94 -6.84
CA ARG A 391 -10.41 37.24 -5.80
C ARG A 391 -11.63 37.90 -6.51
N ALA A 392 -12.86 37.99 -6.02
CA ALA A 392 -13.53 37.84 -4.74
C ALA A 392 -15.04 37.66 -5.04
N ALA A 393 -15.83 37.16 -4.08
CA ALA A 393 -17.08 37.80 -3.65
C ALA A 393 -17.69 37.01 -2.49
N ALA A 394 -17.89 37.72 -1.38
CA ALA A 394 -18.73 37.32 -0.28
C ALA A 394 -20.20 37.38 -0.71
N PHE A 395 -21.03 36.46 -0.22
CA PHE A 395 -22.43 36.76 0.10
C PHE A 395 -22.88 35.88 1.27
N LEU A 396 -23.43 36.56 2.28
CA LEU A 396 -24.12 36.02 3.44
C LEU A 396 -25.46 35.39 3.01
N GLY A 397 -25.81 34.29 3.67
CA GLY A 397 -27.07 33.57 3.54
C GLY A 397 -26.98 32.26 4.31
#